data_AF-A0A2D4HW22-F1
#
_entry.id   AF-A0A2D4HW22-F1
#
_cell.length_a   1.000
_cell.length_b   1.000
_cell.length_c   1.000
_cell.angle_alpha   90.00
_cell.angle_beta   90.00
_cell.angle_gamma   90.00
#
_symmetry.space_group_name_H-M   'P 1'
#
loop_
_entity.id
_entity.type
_entity.pdbx_description
1 polymer ?
#
loop_
_entity_poly.entity_id
_entity_poly.type
_entity_poly.pdbx_seq_one_letter_code
_entity_poly.pdbx_strand_id
1 'polypeptide(L)'
;SGKNDLAATYHKCHVLCFLVAAFFFAYPYPEKWFPGKCHFVGQGHQLFHMFLILCTFIQLEAVLIDYRTRRHIYADLHGDLAPFFSIMCLVLMVCCGLTAFYMMVKVKYKVWPKR
;
A
#
# COMPACT_ATOMS: atom_id res chain seq x y z
N SER A 1 -22.14 -1.18 -17.99
CA SER A 1 -21.85 0.16 -17.46
C SER A 1 -21.48 0.14 -15.98
N GLY A 2 -22.38 -0.26 -15.06
CA GLY A 2 -22.19 -0.05 -13.61
C GLY A 2 -20.96 -0.66 -12.91
N LYS A 3 -20.31 -1.73 -13.43
CA LYS A 3 -19.09 -2.29 -12.81
C LYS A 3 -17.84 -1.40 -13.00
N ASN A 4 -17.76 -0.68 -14.12
CA ASN A 4 -16.68 0.27 -14.37
C ASN A 4 -16.83 1.52 -13.48
N ASP A 5 -18.07 1.96 -13.28
CA ASP A 5 -18.40 3.09 -12.39
C ASP A 5 -18.08 2.77 -10.93
N LEU A 6 -18.26 1.50 -10.52
CA LEU A 6 -17.89 1.01 -9.20
C LEU A 6 -16.36 1.00 -9.01
N ALA A 7 -15.60 0.42 -9.94
CA ALA A 7 -14.14 0.41 -9.87
C ALA A 7 -13.56 1.83 -9.78
N ALA A 8 -14.08 2.75 -10.60
CA ALA A 8 -13.67 4.16 -10.57
C ALA A 8 -13.99 4.84 -9.23
N THR A 9 -15.08 4.46 -8.58
CA THR A 9 -15.47 4.97 -7.25
C THR A 9 -14.52 4.45 -6.16
N TYR A 10 -14.22 3.15 -6.16
CA TYR A 10 -13.23 2.58 -5.23
C TYR A 10 -11.84 3.17 -5.45
N HIS A 11 -11.44 3.42 -6.69
CA HIS A 11 -10.19 4.11 -7.00
C HIS A 11 -10.13 5.52 -6.42
N LYS A 12 -11.21 6.30 -6.53
CA LYS A 12 -11.31 7.61 -5.89
C LYS A 12 -11.24 7.50 -4.36
N CYS A 13 -11.95 6.54 -3.77
CA CYS A 13 -11.95 6.33 -2.33
C CYS A 13 -10.56 5.97 -1.78
N HIS A 14 -9.80 5.07 -2.42
CA HIS A 14 -8.46 4.74 -1.91
C HIS A 14 -7.51 5.95 -2.02
N VAL A 15 -7.60 6.75 -3.10
CA VAL A 15 -6.80 7.98 -3.23
C VAL A 15 -7.13 8.96 -2.11
N LEU A 16 -8.40 9.12 -1.77
CA LEU A 16 -8.80 9.95 -0.63
C LEU A 16 -8.26 9.40 0.69
N CYS A 17 -8.37 8.10 0.94
CA CYS A 17 -7.78 7.47 2.12
C CYS A 17 -6.26 7.65 2.18
N PHE A 18 -5.57 7.56 1.04
CA PHE A 18 -4.13 7.79 0.95
C PHE A 18 -3.76 9.24 1.28
N LEU A 19 -4.49 10.22 0.77
CA LEU A 19 -4.26 11.63 1.08
C LEU A 19 -4.46 11.92 2.57
N VAL A 20 -5.48 11.30 3.18
CA VAL A 20 -5.73 11.39 4.62
C VAL A 20 -4.61 10.73 5.42
N ALA A 21 -4.14 9.54 5.01
CA ALA A 21 -2.98 8.90 5.62
C ALA A 21 -1.73 9.79 5.51
N ALA A 22 -1.43 10.32 4.33
CA ALA A 22 -0.30 11.21 4.08
C ALA A 22 -0.36 12.49 4.95
N PHE A 23 -1.56 13.03 5.19
CA PHE A 23 -1.76 14.14 6.10
C PHE A 23 -1.34 13.78 7.54
N PHE A 24 -1.80 12.64 8.07
CA PHE A 24 -1.43 12.18 9.42
C PHE A 24 0.05 11.78 9.55
N PHE A 25 0.67 11.37 8.45
CA PHE A 25 2.11 11.13 8.38
C PHE A 25 2.93 12.42 8.42
N ALA A 26 2.57 13.40 7.58
CA ALA A 26 3.30 14.67 7.47
C ALA A 26 3.08 15.59 8.67
N TYR A 27 1.87 15.57 9.23
CA TYR A 27 1.50 16.34 10.41
C TYR A 27 1.02 15.38 11.50
N PRO A 28 1.83 15.13 12.54
CA PRO A 28 1.43 14.30 13.68
C PRO A 28 0.40 15.03 14.56
N TYR A 29 -0.80 15.28 14.01
CA TYR A 29 -1.98 15.64 14.78
C TYR A 29 -2.60 14.34 15.31
N PRO A 30 -2.80 14.21 16.64
CA PRO A 30 -3.40 15.21 17.53
C PRO A 30 -2.55 15.57 18.77
N GLU A 31 -1.21 15.37 18.74
CA GLU A 31 -0.35 15.70 19.89
C GLU A 31 -0.33 17.20 20.21
N LYS A 32 -0.62 18.06 19.21
CA LYS A 32 -0.80 19.51 19.39
C LYS A 32 -2.14 19.94 20.02
N TRP A 33 -3.18 19.09 19.97
CA TRP A 33 -4.53 19.46 20.44
C TRP A 33 -4.82 18.99 21.87
N PHE A 34 -4.18 17.91 22.34
CA PHE A 34 -4.35 17.40 23.71
C PHE A 34 -3.01 16.92 24.29
N PRO A 35 -2.17 17.82 24.84
CA PRO A 35 -0.95 17.42 25.51
C PRO A 35 -1.29 16.53 26.72
N GLY A 36 -0.79 15.29 26.74
CA GLY A 36 -0.89 14.36 27.87
C GLY A 36 -2.10 13.43 27.94
N LYS A 37 -3.03 13.44 26.96
CA LYS A 37 -4.18 12.49 26.92
C LYS A 37 -4.10 11.39 25.86
N CYS A 38 -3.06 11.39 25.03
CA CYS A 38 -2.98 10.56 23.83
C CYS A 38 -1.74 9.64 23.83
N HIS A 39 -1.51 8.89 24.92
CA HIS A 39 -0.34 8.00 25.04
C HIS A 39 -0.59 6.54 24.60
N PHE A 40 -1.85 6.12 24.38
CA PHE A 40 -2.18 4.73 24.05
C PHE A 40 -3.06 4.58 22.78
N VAL A 41 -4.04 5.47 22.59
CA VAL A 41 -4.93 5.51 21.41
C VAL A 41 -4.99 6.93 20.87
N GLY A 42 -4.65 7.11 19.59
CA GLY A 42 -4.79 8.38 18.87
C GLY A 42 -3.50 9.09 18.48
N GLN A 43 -2.31 8.47 18.55
CA GLN A 43 -1.13 9.07 17.93
C GLN A 43 -1.37 9.22 16.41
N GLY A 44 -0.92 10.33 15.81
CA GLY A 44 -1.05 10.55 14.36
C GLY A 44 -0.49 9.38 13.55
N HIS A 45 0.55 8.71 14.06
CA HIS A 45 1.09 7.48 13.48
C HIS A 45 0.12 6.29 13.50
N GLN A 46 -0.67 6.11 14.56
CA GLN A 46 -1.69 5.05 14.63
C GLN A 46 -2.83 5.32 13.65
N LEU A 47 -3.25 6.58 13.54
CA LEU A 47 -4.28 6.99 12.58
C LEU A 47 -3.78 6.84 11.14
N PHE A 48 -2.52 7.20 10.88
CA PHE A 48 -1.83 6.92 9.63
C PHE A 48 -1.90 5.43 9.26
N HIS A 49 -1.52 4.52 10.16
CA HIS A 49 -1.61 3.08 9.91
C HIS A 49 -3.04 2.60 9.66
N MET A 50 -4.02 3.09 10.42
CA MET A 50 -5.44 2.80 10.21
C MET A 50 -5.91 3.19 8.80
N PHE A 51 -5.66 4.42 8.39
CA PHE A 51 -6.03 4.90 7.05
C PHE A 51 -5.24 4.20 5.94
N LEU A 52 -3.98 3.82 6.19
CA LEU A 52 -3.14 3.09 5.24
C LEU A 52 -3.64 1.65 5.01
N ILE A 53 -4.04 0.95 6.07
CA ILE A 53 -4.65 -0.40 5.96
C ILE A 53 -5.98 -0.30 5.20
N LEU A 54 -6.82 0.67 5.54
CA LEU A 54 -8.09 0.90 4.85
C LEU A 54 -7.89 1.23 3.36
N CYS A 55 -6.94 2.12 3.06
CA CYS A 55 -6.53 2.44 1.69
C CYS A 55 -6.12 1.18 0.93
N THR A 56 -5.29 0.33 1.54
CA THR A 56 -4.81 -0.92 0.94
C THR A 56 -5.97 -1.88 0.64
N PHE A 57 -6.94 -1.99 1.55
CA PHE A 57 -8.13 -2.83 1.36
C PHE A 57 -8.99 -2.32 0.19
N ILE A 58 -9.29 -1.01 0.16
CA ILE A 58 -10.07 -0.39 -0.93
C ILE A 58 -9.33 -0.50 -2.26
N GLN A 59 -8.01 -0.32 -2.26
CA GLN A 59 -7.16 -0.47 -3.44
C GLN A 59 -7.20 -1.91 -3.98
N LEU A 60 -7.13 -2.92 -3.11
CA LEU A 60 -7.23 -4.32 -3.50
C LEU A 60 -8.59 -4.64 -4.11
N GLU A 61 -9.69 -4.19 -3.50
CA GLU A 61 -11.04 -4.35 -4.03
C GLU A 61 -11.21 -3.66 -5.40
N ALA A 62 -10.68 -2.43 -5.54
CA ALA A 62 -10.72 -1.70 -6.82
C ALA A 62 -10.04 -2.50 -7.94
N VAL A 63 -8.83 -3.01 -7.66
CA VAL A 63 -8.05 -3.81 -8.62
C VAL A 63 -8.73 -5.14 -8.92
N LEU A 64 -9.35 -5.80 -7.94
CA LEU A 64 -10.09 -7.05 -8.16
C LEU A 64 -11.32 -6.83 -9.04
N ILE A 65 -12.06 -5.75 -8.85
CA ILE A 65 -13.22 -5.39 -9.67
C ILE A 65 -12.76 -5.08 -11.11
N ASP A 66 -11.69 -4.30 -11.27
CA ASP A 66 -11.10 -3.99 -12.59
C ASP A 66 -10.62 -5.26 -13.29
N TYR A 67 -9.88 -6.11 -12.58
CA TYR A 67 -9.38 -7.38 -13.10
C TYR A 67 -10.53 -8.28 -13.54
N ARG A 68 -11.55 -8.49 -12.71
CA ARG A 68 -12.71 -9.32 -13.07
C ARG A 68 -13.46 -8.78 -14.28
N THR A 69 -13.58 -7.46 -14.39
CA THR A 69 -14.28 -6.81 -15.50
C THR A 69 -13.50 -6.97 -16.81
N ARG A 70 -12.18 -6.84 -16.75
CA ARG A 70 -11.28 -6.87 -17.92
C ARG A 70 -10.62 -8.23 -18.17
N ARG A 71 -10.93 -9.25 -17.36
CA ARG A 71 -10.28 -10.58 -17.40
C ARG A 71 -10.30 -11.22 -18.78
N HIS A 72 -11.35 -11.00 -19.55
CA HIS A 72 -11.51 -11.58 -20.88
C HIS A 72 -10.49 -10.97 -21.86
N ILE A 73 -10.35 -9.65 -21.85
CA ILE A 73 -9.33 -8.92 -22.61
C ILE A 73 -7.92 -9.36 -22.20
N TYR A 74 -7.68 -9.49 -20.89
CA TYR A 74 -6.39 -9.95 -20.40
C TYR A 74 -6.09 -11.40 -20.78
N ALA A 75 -7.09 -12.29 -20.74
CA ALA A 75 -6.93 -13.68 -21.15
C ALA A 75 -6.60 -13.80 -22.65
N ASP A 76 -7.25 -13.01 -23.50
CA ASP A 76 -6.98 -13.00 -24.94
C ASP A 76 -5.59 -12.43 -25.26
N LEU A 77 -5.17 -11.39 -24.53
CA LEU A 77 -3.89 -10.71 -24.78
C LEU A 77 -2.69 -11.44 -24.17
N HIS A 78 -2.87 -12.10 -23.02
CA HIS A 78 -1.78 -12.74 -22.27
C HIS A 78 -1.82 -14.28 -22.34
N GLY A 79 -2.63 -14.91 -23.19
CA GLY A 79 -2.68 -16.38 -23.31
C GLY A 79 -1.28 -17.02 -23.39
N ASP A 80 -0.44 -16.52 -24.30
CA ASP A 80 0.95 -17.00 -24.47
C ASP A 80 1.98 -16.22 -23.63
N LEU A 81 1.67 -14.98 -23.22
CA LEU A 81 2.61 -14.09 -22.51
C LEU A 81 2.45 -14.09 -20.98
N ALA A 82 1.39 -14.67 -20.43
CA ALA A 82 1.11 -14.79 -19.00
C ALA A 82 2.28 -15.41 -18.21
N PRO A 83 2.92 -16.51 -18.63
CA PRO A 83 4.05 -17.06 -17.89
C PRO A 83 5.24 -16.09 -17.87
N PHE A 84 5.50 -15.36 -18.96
CA PHE A 84 6.58 -14.38 -19.02
C PHE A 84 6.32 -13.19 -18.09
N PHE A 85 5.11 -12.63 -18.11
CA PHE A 85 4.71 -11.54 -17.21
C PHE A 85 4.79 -11.98 -15.74
N SER A 86 4.32 -13.19 -15.43
CA SER A 86 4.40 -13.76 -14.08
C SER A 86 5.85 -13.91 -13.60
N ILE A 87 6.75 -14.42 -14.45
CA ILE A 87 8.18 -14.52 -14.15
C ILE A 87 8.78 -13.13 -13.89
N MET A 88 8.47 -12.13 -14.71
CA MET A 88 8.96 -10.76 -14.51
C MET A 88 8.47 -10.17 -13.19
N CYS A 89 7.20 -10.39 -12.81
CA CYS A 89 6.69 -9.98 -11.51
C CYS A 89 7.41 -10.68 -10.35
N LEU A 90 7.66 -11.99 -10.45
CA LEU A 90 8.37 -12.74 -9.42
C LEU A 90 9.82 -12.26 -9.27
N VAL A 91 10.53 -12.06 -10.39
CA VAL A 91 11.90 -11.51 -10.38
C VAL A 91 11.92 -10.14 -9.72
N LEU A 92 10.99 -9.25 -10.08
CA LEU A 92 10.89 -7.94 -9.46
C LEU A 92 10.66 -8.03 -7.94
N MET A 93 9.74 -8.89 -7.50
CA MET A 93 9.47 -9.10 -6.07
C MET A 93 10.68 -9.62 -5.31
N VAL A 94 11.43 -10.57 -5.89
CA VAL A 94 12.68 -11.08 -5.32
C VAL A 94 13.74 -9.98 -5.24
N CYS A 95 13.94 -9.21 -6.31
CA CYS A 95 14.88 -8.09 -6.33
C CYS A 95 14.54 -7.04 -5.26
N CYS A 96 13.28 -6.68 -5.12
CA CYS A 96 12.82 -5.74 -4.09
C CYS A 96 13.05 -6.31 -2.67
N GLY A 97 12.72 -7.58 -2.45
CA GLY A 97 12.92 -8.27 -1.17
C GLY A 97 14.39 -8.36 -0.77
N LEU A 98 15.28 -8.74 -1.70
CA LEU A 98 16.72 -8.77 -1.49
C LEU A 98 17.27 -7.37 -1.17
N THR A 99 16.80 -6.34 -1.87
CA THR A 99 17.20 -4.95 -1.62
C THR A 99 16.80 -4.51 -0.21
N ALA A 100 15.54 -4.78 0.19
CA ALA A 100 15.06 -4.47 1.53
C ALA A 100 15.86 -5.23 2.60
N PHE A 101 16.13 -6.52 2.40
CA PHE A 101 16.93 -7.33 3.31
C PHE A 101 18.36 -6.79 3.46
N TYR A 102 19.01 -6.48 2.35
CA TYR A 102 20.34 -5.88 2.34
C TYR A 102 20.37 -4.56 3.13
N MET A 103 19.41 -3.67 2.90
CA MET A 103 19.30 -2.41 3.64
C MET A 103 19.07 -2.64 5.14
N MET A 104 18.20 -3.59 5.51
CA MET A 104 17.97 -3.96 6.92
C MET A 104 19.26 -4.46 7.61
N VAL A 105 20.03 -5.32 6.95
CA VAL A 105 21.31 -5.82 7.49
C VAL A 105 22.33 -4.69 7.62
N LYS A 106 22.46 -3.84 6.59
CA LYS A 106 23.37 -2.70 6.59
C LYS A 106 23.05 -1.68 7.70
N VAL A 107 21.76 -1.37 7.89
CA VAL A 107 21.30 -0.48 8.97
C VAL A 107 21.62 -1.10 10.32
N LYS A 108 21.33 -2.39 10.53
CA LYS A 108 21.68 -3.08 11.79
C LYS A 108 23.18 -3.04 12.07
N TYR A 109 24.01 -3.32 11.07
CA TYR A 109 25.47 -3.27 11.23
C TYR A 109 26.01 -1.87 11.55
N LYS A 110 25.44 -0.82 10.95
CA LYS A 110 25.88 0.57 11.13
C LYS A 110 25.35 1.22 12.42
N VAL A 111 24.15 0.86 12.84
CA VAL A 111 23.46 1.45 14.00
C VAL A 111 23.77 0.68 15.29
N TRP A 112 24.15 -0.59 15.24
CA TRP A 112 24.61 -1.33 16.42
C TRP A 112 26.01 -0.84 16.82
N PRO A 113 26.16 -0.12 17.96
CA PRO A 113 27.48 0.18 18.48
C PRO A 113 28.12 -1.16 18.86
N LYS A 114 29.35 -1.43 18.40
CA LYS A 114 30.19 -2.48 18.99
C LYS A 114 30.25 -2.22 20.50
N ARG A 115 29.44 -2.94 21.29
CA ARG A 115 29.72 -3.19 22.70
C ARG A 115 30.91 -4.14 22.78
#